data_AF-A0AAV5TEE4-F1
#
_entry.id   AF-A0AAV5TEE4-F1
#
_cell.length_a   1.000
_cell.length_b   1.000
_cell.length_c   1.000
_cell.angle_alpha   90.00
_cell.angle_beta   90.00
_cell.angle_gamma   90.00
#
_symmetry.space_group_name_H-M   'P 1'
#
loop_
_entity.id
_entity.type
_entity.pdbx_description
1 polymer ?
#
loop_
_entity_poly.entity_id
_entity_poly.type
_entity_poly.pdbx_seq_one_letter_code
_entity_poly.pdbx_strand_id
1 'polypeptide(L)'
;KSLAREKTEDLSRVKILLLGGADAGKSTILKQMRILHMNGFSAEEIHSFQKYLRYNVFAIFHEIAKGVQECIQSIAEYEKNMIYRFAE
;
A
#
# COMPACT_ATOMS: atom_id res chain seq x y z
N LYS A 1 -18.77 -38.47 -0.48
CA LYS A 1 -19.31 -37.63 -1.58
C LYS A 1 -18.66 -36.24 -1.70
N SER A 2 -17.78 -35.82 -0.78
CA SER A 2 -17.11 -34.51 -0.79
C SER A 2 -15.89 -34.45 -1.75
N LEU A 3 -15.01 -35.45 -1.71
CA LEU A 3 -13.74 -35.46 -2.47
C LEU A 3 -13.90 -35.36 -4.01
N ALA A 4 -14.92 -35.99 -4.59
CA ALA A 4 -15.14 -35.95 -6.03
C ALA A 4 -15.66 -34.58 -6.51
N ARG A 5 -16.44 -33.88 -5.67
CA ARG A 5 -16.91 -32.52 -5.95
C ARG A 5 -15.76 -31.53 -5.88
N GLU A 6 -14.96 -31.60 -4.83
CA GLU A 6 -13.77 -30.77 -4.64
C GLU A 6 -12.78 -30.93 -5.80
N LYS A 7 -12.53 -32.16 -6.26
CA LYS A 7 -11.71 -32.44 -7.44
C LYS A 7 -12.25 -31.80 -8.72
N THR A 8 -13.57 -31.72 -8.87
CA THR A 8 -14.22 -31.11 -10.05
C THR A 8 -14.15 -29.58 -9.96
N GLU A 9 -14.36 -29.01 -8.78
CA GLU A 9 -14.23 -27.57 -8.55
C GLU A 9 -12.80 -27.09 -8.82
N ASP A 10 -11.79 -27.83 -8.38
CA ASP A 10 -10.38 -27.50 -8.63
C ASP A 10 -10.00 -27.51 -10.12
N LEU A 11 -10.61 -28.39 -10.93
CA LEU A 11 -10.41 -28.38 -12.38
C LEU A 11 -10.98 -27.13 -13.06
N SER A 12 -11.96 -26.48 -12.43
CA SER A 12 -12.57 -25.24 -12.93
C SER A 12 -11.90 -23.96 -12.42
N ARG A 13 -11.01 -24.06 -11.42
CA ARG A 13 -10.32 -22.91 -10.82
C ARG A 13 -9.13 -22.47 -11.67
N VAL A 14 -9.14 -21.21 -12.09
CA VAL A 14 -7.99 -20.57 -12.76
C VAL A 14 -7.07 -19.95 -11.71
N LYS A 15 -5.77 -20.28 -11.75
CA LYS A 15 -4.74 -19.69 -10.89
C LYS A 15 -3.95 -18.65 -11.68
N ILE A 16 -3.87 -17.43 -11.17
CA ILE A 16 -3.15 -16.32 -11.79
C ILE A 16 -1.96 -15.95 -10.90
N LEU A 17 -0.77 -15.88 -11.50
CA LEU A 17 0.44 -15.39 -10.85
C LEU A 17 0.79 -14.00 -11.39
N LEU A 18 0.84 -13.01 -10.50
CA LEU A 18 1.18 -11.64 -10.84
C LEU A 18 2.65 -11.37 -10.47
N LEU A 19 3.51 -11.13 -11.46
CA LEU A 19 4.95 -10.91 -11.28
C LEU A 19 5.33 -9.44 -11.57
N GLY A 20 6.41 -8.98 -10.93
CA GLY A 20 6.94 -7.62 -11.11
C GLY A 20 7.71 -7.14 -9.87
N GLY A 21 8.53 -6.09 -10.04
CA GLY A 21 9.30 -5.45 -8.94
C GLY A 21 8.42 -4.95 -7.79
N ALA A 22 9.01 -4.64 -6.63
CA ALA A 22 8.28 -4.36 -5.38
C ALA A 22 7.11 -3.37 -5.58
N ASP A 23 7.34 -2.25 -6.26
CA ASP A 23 6.38 -1.16 -6.42
C ASP A 23 5.67 -1.11 -7.77
N ALA A 24 5.72 -2.21 -8.54
CA ALA A 24 5.07 -2.30 -9.85
C ALA A 24 3.52 -2.29 -9.80
N GLY A 25 2.92 -2.06 -8.64
CA GLY A 25 1.46 -1.95 -8.50
C GLY A 25 0.70 -3.28 -8.43
N LYS A 26 1.39 -4.41 -8.19
CA LYS A 26 0.77 -5.75 -8.09
C LYS A 26 -0.40 -5.80 -7.10
N SER A 27 -0.20 -5.25 -5.91
CA SER A 27 -1.24 -5.16 -4.87
C SER A 27 -2.38 -4.25 -5.30
N THR A 28 -2.10 -3.21 -6.10
CA THR A 28 -3.12 -2.30 -6.63
C THR A 28 -4.02 -3.02 -7.63
N ILE A 29 -3.45 -3.82 -8.53
CA ILE A 29 -4.22 -4.65 -9.48
C ILE A 29 -5.12 -5.63 -8.71
N LEU A 30 -4.61 -6.33 -7.70
CA LEU A 30 -5.41 -7.23 -6.88
C LEU A 30 -6.55 -6.52 -6.14
N LYS A 31 -6.31 -5.33 -5.60
CA LYS A 31 -7.36 -4.49 -4.99
C LYS A 31 -8.44 -4.09 -5.99
N GLN A 32 -8.06 -3.75 -7.23
CA GLN A 32 -9.01 -3.43 -8.30
C GLN A 32 -9.83 -4.64 -8.73
N MET A 33 -9.21 -5.82 -8.88
CA MET A 33 -9.94 -7.06 -9.18
C MET A 33 -11.01 -7.35 -8.13
N ARG A 34 -10.71 -7.08 -6.85
CA ARG A 34 -11.67 -7.23 -5.76
C ARG A 34 -12.81 -6.20 -5.82
N ILE A 35 -12.55 -4.97 -6.24
CA ILE A 35 -13.58 -3.93 -6.42
C ILE A 35 -14.51 -4.28 -7.59
N LEU A 36 -13.95 -4.74 -8.72
CA LEU A 36 -14.69 -4.94 -9.96
C LEU A 36 -15.41 -6.29 -10.06
N HIS A 37 -14.84 -7.36 -9.47
CA HIS A 37 -15.30 -8.73 -9.68
C HIS A 37 -15.71 -9.45 -8.39
N MET A 38 -15.67 -8.77 -7.25
CA MET A 38 -16.10 -9.30 -5.96
C MET A 38 -16.95 -8.24 -5.22
N ASN A 39 -17.22 -8.45 -3.94
CA ASN A 39 -18.05 -7.54 -3.13
C ASN A 39 -17.27 -6.33 -2.58
N GLY A 40 -16.18 -5.90 -3.21
CA GLY A 40 -15.36 -4.80 -2.73
C GLY A 40 -14.79 -5.03 -1.31
N PHE A 41 -14.63 -3.94 -0.54
CA PHE A 41 -14.13 -3.94 0.84
C PHE A 41 -15.25 -3.62 1.83
N SER A 42 -15.28 -4.33 2.96
CA SER A 42 -16.23 -4.07 4.04
C SER A 42 -15.92 -2.75 4.76
N ALA A 43 -16.88 -2.23 5.52
CA ALA A 43 -16.68 -1.01 6.31
C ALA A 43 -15.55 -1.18 7.35
N GLU A 44 -15.45 -2.36 7.95
CA GLU A 44 -14.41 -2.71 8.92
C GLU A 44 -13.03 -2.73 8.25
N GLU A 45 -12.93 -3.29 7.04
CA GLU A 45 -11.68 -3.28 6.27
C GLU A 45 -11.27 -1.86 5.88
N ILE A 46 -12.23 -1.04 5.42
CA ILE A 46 -12.00 0.37 5.10
C ILE A 46 -11.51 1.12 6.34
N HIS A 47 -12.13 0.90 7.50
CA HIS A 47 -11.69 1.47 8.77
C HIS A 47 -10.27 1.04 9.13
N SER A 48 -9.94 -0.24 8.90
CA SER A 48 -8.59 -0.77 9.12
C SER A 48 -7.53 -0.10 8.22
N PHE A 49 -7.91 0.43 7.05
CA PHE A 49 -7.00 1.16 6.18
C PHE A 49 -6.60 2.55 6.71
N GLN A 50 -7.41 3.14 7.60
CA GLN A 50 -7.14 4.49 8.12
C GLN A 50 -5.80 4.58 8.85
N LYS A 51 -5.41 3.55 9.60
CA LYS A 51 -4.11 3.51 10.29
C LYS A 51 -2.93 3.53 9.30
N TYR A 52 -3.06 2.79 8.19
CA TYR A 52 -2.04 2.74 7.14
C TYR A 52 -1.98 4.07 6.40
N LEU A 53 -3.12 4.72 6.15
CA LEU A 53 -3.13 6.05 5.54
C LEU A 53 -2.37 7.06 6.40
N ARG A 54 -2.65 7.11 7.71
CA ARG A 54 -1.93 7.99 8.64
C ARG A 54 -0.43 7.68 8.65
N TYR A 55 -0.06 6.41 8.76
CA TYR A 55 1.34 5.99 8.73
C TYR A 55 2.03 6.43 7.43
N ASN A 56 1.42 6.16 6.27
CA ASN A 56 2.00 6.52 4.98
C ASN A 56 2.21 8.04 4.84
N VAL A 57 1.27 8.85 5.33
CA VAL A 57 1.42 10.32 5.33
C VAL A 57 2.64 10.73 6.15
N PHE A 58 2.77 10.23 7.38
CA PHE A 58 3.94 10.53 8.22
C PHE A 58 5.25 10.04 7.60
N ALA A 59 5.27 8.81 7.06
CA ALA A 59 6.43 8.25 6.40
C ALA A 59 6.87 9.11 5.19
N ILE A 60 5.93 9.57 4.36
CA ILE A 60 6.23 10.45 3.22
C ILE A 60 6.85 11.76 3.69
N PHE A 61 6.28 12.41 4.71
CA PHE A 61 6.84 13.66 5.24
C PHE A 61 8.24 13.46 5.83
N HIS A 62 8.47 12.34 6.50
CA HIS A 62 9.77 11.99 7.05
C HIS A 62 10.83 11.78 5.96
N GLU A 63 10.51 11.01 4.92
CA GLU A 63 11.42 10.80 3.79
C GLU A 63 11.70 12.10 3.02
N ILE A 64 10.68 12.97 2.86
CA ILE A 64 10.88 14.30 2.28
C ILE A 64 11.82 15.14 3.15
N ALA A 65 11.61 15.17 4.46
CA ALA A 65 12.42 15.97 5.37
C ALA A 65 13.89 15.51 5.38
N LYS A 66 14.13 14.20 5.39
CA LYS A 66 15.47 13.61 5.21
C LYS A 66 16.09 14.01 3.88
N GLY A 67 15.35 13.87 2.78
CA GLY A 67 15.82 14.28 1.45
C GLY A 67 16.19 15.76 1.39
N VAL A 68 15.44 16.64 2.06
CA VAL A 68 15.77 18.07 2.17
C VAL A 68 17.09 18.28 2.92
N GLN A 69 17.31 17.58 4.04
CA GLN A 69 18.57 17.68 4.80
C GLN A 69 19.79 17.20 4.03
N GLU A 70 19.63 16.13 3.25
CA GLU A 70 20.73 15.53 2.48
C GLU A 70 21.07 16.30 1.21
N CYS A 71 20.05 16.85 0.52
CA CYS A 71 20.23 17.44 -0.81
C CYS A 71 20.33 18.97 -0.82
N ILE A 72 19.81 19.67 0.20
CA ILE A 72 19.75 21.14 0.18
C ILE A 72 20.84 21.74 1.07
N GLN A 73 21.70 22.56 0.45
CA GLN A 73 22.85 23.18 1.11
C GLN A 73 22.48 24.27 2.13
N SER A 74 21.32 24.91 1.98
CA SER A 74 20.84 25.95 2.89
C SER A 74 19.31 25.90 3.01
N ILE A 75 18.83 25.57 4.21
CA ILE A 75 17.41 25.59 4.56
C ILE A 75 17.11 26.95 5.21
N ALA A 76 16.03 27.61 4.78
CA ALA A 76 15.62 28.88 5.35
C ALA A 76 15.34 28.74 6.86
N GLU A 77 15.70 29.74 7.66
CA GLU A 77 15.66 29.65 9.13
C GLU A 77 14.26 29.32 9.67
N TYR A 78 13.21 29.84 9.02
CA TYR A 78 11.82 29.60 9.41
C TYR A 78 11.34 28.17 9.10
N GLU A 79 12.02 27.44 8.21
CA GLU A 79 11.66 26.06 7.80
C GLU A 79 12.45 25.02 8.59
N LYS A 80 13.63 25.37 9.09
CA LYS A 80 14.54 24.46 9.80
C LYS A 80 13.82 23.65 10.88
N ASN A 81 13.10 24.31 11.79
CA ASN A 81 12.43 23.61 12.90
C ASN A 81 11.48 22.51 12.41
N MET A 82 10.69 22.81 11.39
CA MET A 82 9.76 21.86 10.79
C MET A 82 10.52 20.69 10.16
N ILE A 83 11.53 20.97 9.34
CA ILE A 83 12.29 19.92 8.65
C ILE A 83 13.02 19.01 9.65
N TYR A 84 13.70 19.56 10.67
CA TYR A 84 14.37 18.74 11.68
C TYR A 84 13.40 17.85 12.44
N ARG A 85 12.23 18.38 12.85
CA ARG A 85 11.21 17.59 13.57
C ARG A 85 10.63 16.44 12.77
N PHE A 86 10.49 16.60 11.46
CA PHE A 86 9.97 15.52 10.61
C PHE A 86 11.06 14.53 10.19
N ALA A 87 12.34 14.92 10.21
CA ALA A 87 13.46 14.05 9.85
C ALA A 87 13.95 13.16 11.01
N GLU A 88 13.70 13.55 12.26
CA GLU A 88 13.84 12.70 13.46
C GLU A 88 12.90 11.50 13.43
#